data_AF-A0A8D1IT25-F1
#
_entry.id   AF-A0A8D1IT25-F1
#
_cell.length_a   1.000
_cell.length_b   1.000
_cell.length_c   1.000
_cell.angle_alpha   90.00
_cell.angle_beta   90.00
_cell.angle_gamma   90.00
#
_symmetry.space_group_name_H-M   'P 1'
#
loop_
_entity.id
_entity.type
_entity.pdbx_description
1 polymer ?
#
loop_
_entity_poly.entity_id
_entity_poly.type
_entity_poly.pdbx_seq_one_letter_code
_entity_poly.pdbx_strand_id
1 'polypeptide(L)'
;MAEAEERETGSLEESTDESEEEESEEEPKLKYERLSNGVTEILQKDAASCMTVHDKFLALGTHYGKVYLLDVQGNITQKFDVSCVKINQISLDESGEHMGVCSEDGKVQVFGLYSGEEFHETFDCPIKIIAVHPHFLRSSCKQFVTGGKKLLLFERSWMSRWKSSVLHEGEGNIRSVKWRGHLIAWANNMGVKIFDVTSKQRITNVPRDDVSLRPDMYPCSLCWKDSVTLIVGWGTSVKICSVKERHAGEMRDLPSRYVEIVSQFETEFYISGLAPLWDQLVVLSYVKEVSEKTESEYCARPRLDIIQPLSETCEEISSDALTVRGFQENECRDYHLEHSEGESLFYIVSPRDVVVAKERDQDDHIDWLLEKKKYEVSLLSFPQDIGLAYINHLVEKGEYDAAARKCQKILGKNAALWEYEVYKFKEIGQLKAISPYLPRGDPVLKPLIYEMTLHEFLESDYEGFATLIREWPGDLYNNSVIVQAVRGHLKKDSQNRTLLKTLVCRLLDLAKAEWGRCRFLYRFALIALGKNLPGTPANSWTGREGRRVKLCQRDDLCLPEERNPGRHRWVEAVVQGGTVPGLGPVRLRILSFLDLKVSKFL
;
A
#
# COMPACT_ATOMS: atom_id res chain seq x y z
N MET A 1 32.06 54.26 -56.96
CA MET A 1 33.05 54.30 -55.87
C MET A 1 32.36 53.60 -54.71
N ALA A 2 32.62 52.30 -54.56
CA ALA A 2 33.74 51.75 -53.79
C ALA A 2 33.38 51.79 -52.30
N GLU A 3 32.94 50.65 -51.74
CA GLU A 3 33.71 49.78 -50.81
C GLU A 3 33.21 50.05 -49.37
N ALA A 4 33.14 49.10 -48.42
CA ALA A 4 33.48 47.67 -48.43
C ALA A 4 32.48 46.84 -47.59
N GLU A 5 32.61 45.51 -47.62
CA GLU A 5 31.94 44.59 -46.71
C GLU A 5 32.58 44.63 -45.31
N GLU A 6 31.80 44.42 -44.25
CA GLU A 6 32.29 43.75 -43.04
C GLU A 6 31.21 42.81 -42.48
N ARG A 7 31.66 41.68 -41.92
CA ARG A 7 30.80 40.55 -41.54
C ARG A 7 30.52 40.60 -40.03
N GLU A 8 29.25 40.69 -39.65
CA GLU A 8 28.86 40.31 -38.29
C GLU A 8 28.58 38.80 -38.23
N THR A 9 29.22 38.17 -37.25
CA THR A 9 29.12 36.73 -37.00
C THR A 9 27.93 36.47 -36.09
N GLY A 10 27.07 35.52 -36.48
CA GLY A 10 25.90 35.16 -35.67
C GLY A 10 26.33 34.63 -34.30
N SER A 11 25.84 35.27 -33.24
CA SER A 11 25.93 34.75 -31.88
C SER A 11 25.08 33.49 -31.77
N LEU A 12 25.71 32.36 -31.45
CA LEU A 12 25.01 31.15 -31.03
C LEU A 12 24.28 31.44 -29.73
N GLU A 13 22.97 31.25 -29.73
CA GLU A 13 22.16 31.24 -28.51
C GLU A 13 22.55 30.00 -27.71
N GLU A 14 23.19 30.20 -26.55
CA GLU A 14 23.36 29.14 -25.56
C GLU A 14 21.97 28.81 -25.00
N SER A 15 21.34 27.77 -25.53
CA SER A 15 20.17 27.16 -24.92
C SER A 15 20.59 26.56 -23.59
N THR A 16 20.38 27.31 -22.50
CA THR A 16 20.37 26.75 -21.15
C THR A 16 19.31 25.68 -21.10
N ASP A 17 19.78 24.44 -21.09
CA ASP A 17 18.99 23.24 -20.82
C ASP A 17 18.50 23.38 -19.38
N GLU A 18 17.28 23.90 -19.19
CA GLU A 18 16.57 23.86 -17.92
C GLU A 18 16.25 22.39 -17.65
N SER A 19 17.22 21.68 -17.08
CA SER A 19 16.98 20.40 -16.44
C SER A 19 15.98 20.64 -15.33
N GLU A 20 14.71 20.37 -15.62
CA GLU A 20 13.68 20.15 -14.61
C GLU A 20 14.24 19.06 -13.68
N GLU A 21 14.80 19.48 -12.54
CA GLU A 21 15.03 18.59 -11.43
C GLU A 21 13.65 18.08 -11.04
N GLU A 22 13.35 16.83 -11.42
CA GLU A 22 12.18 16.12 -10.90
C GLU A 22 12.31 16.10 -9.39
N GLU A 23 11.72 17.11 -8.71
CA GLU A 23 11.61 17.14 -7.25
C GLU A 23 11.11 15.77 -6.84
N SER A 24 11.96 15.01 -6.17
CA SER A 24 11.69 13.62 -5.88
C SER A 24 10.65 13.58 -4.79
N GLU A 25 9.36 13.70 -5.18
CA GLU A 25 8.21 13.74 -4.28
C GLU A 25 8.44 12.67 -3.21
N GLU A 26 8.61 13.12 -1.97
CA GLU A 26 8.79 12.26 -0.83
C GLU A 26 7.45 11.58 -0.52
N GLU A 27 7.52 10.42 0.14
CA GLU A 27 6.29 9.77 0.59
C GLU A 27 5.71 10.54 1.78
N PRO A 28 4.44 11.01 1.73
CA PRO A 28 3.81 11.64 2.88
C PRO A 28 3.77 10.68 4.06
N LYS A 29 4.07 11.12 5.29
CA LYS A 29 4.10 10.18 6.43
C LYS A 29 2.72 9.70 6.88
N LEU A 30 1.67 10.42 6.48
CA LEU A 30 0.29 10.18 6.87
C LEU A 30 -0.59 9.83 5.66
N LYS A 31 -1.62 9.01 5.91
CA LYS A 31 -2.77 8.83 5.02
C LYS A 31 -4.02 9.45 5.63
N TYR A 32 -4.89 9.98 4.77
CA TYR A 32 -6.09 10.73 5.17
C TYR A 32 -7.36 10.04 4.70
N GLU A 33 -8.19 9.64 5.65
CA GLU A 33 -9.50 9.03 5.41
C GLU A 33 -10.60 9.92 5.99
N ARG A 34 -11.66 10.18 5.22
CA ARG A 34 -12.81 10.92 5.74
C ARG A 34 -13.71 10.00 6.54
N LEU A 35 -14.00 10.35 7.80
CA LEU A 35 -14.92 9.60 8.63
C LEU A 35 -16.33 9.74 8.04
N SER A 36 -16.82 8.65 7.45
CA SER A 36 -18.01 8.66 6.61
C SER A 36 -19.20 8.05 7.35
N ASN A 37 -20.04 7.25 6.69
CA ASN A 37 -21.22 6.62 7.28
C ASN A 37 -22.13 7.64 8.01
N GLY A 38 -22.48 7.38 9.27
CA GLY A 38 -23.40 8.20 10.07
C GLY A 38 -22.93 9.65 10.27
N VAL A 39 -21.62 9.90 10.28
CA VAL A 39 -21.06 11.26 10.37
C VAL A 39 -21.49 12.11 9.18
N THR A 40 -21.54 11.55 7.97
CA THR A 40 -21.98 12.31 6.78
C THR A 40 -23.45 12.70 6.89
N GLU A 41 -24.31 11.85 7.47
CA GLU A 41 -25.71 12.21 7.71
C GLU A 41 -25.90 13.26 8.81
N ILE A 42 -25.06 13.26 9.84
CA ILE A 42 -25.07 14.27 10.90
C ILE A 42 -24.70 15.63 10.31
N LEU A 43 -23.57 15.69 9.58
CA LEU A 43 -23.01 16.94 9.04
C LEU A 43 -23.78 17.51 7.82
N GLN A 44 -24.74 16.76 7.28
CA GLN A 44 -25.74 17.29 6.33
C GLN A 44 -26.91 18.00 7.00
N LYS A 45 -27.19 17.68 8.28
CA LYS A 45 -28.39 18.14 9.02
C LYS A 45 -28.04 19.14 10.13
N ASP A 46 -26.77 19.19 10.53
CA ASP A 46 -26.22 19.88 11.68
C ASP A 46 -24.72 20.17 11.43
N ALA A 47 -24.02 20.82 12.36
CA ALA A 47 -22.57 21.02 12.31
C ALA A 47 -21.89 20.42 13.53
N ALA A 48 -20.70 19.84 13.38
CA ALA A 48 -19.88 19.41 14.51
C ALA A 48 -19.42 20.62 15.32
N SER A 49 -19.39 20.49 16.65
CA SER A 49 -18.94 21.56 17.56
C SER A 49 -17.78 21.17 18.47
N CYS A 50 -17.64 19.87 18.75
CA CYS A 50 -16.57 19.29 19.55
C CYS A 50 -16.59 17.77 19.36
N MET A 51 -15.47 17.10 19.64
CA MET A 51 -15.40 15.65 19.69
C MET A 51 -14.49 15.22 20.85
N THR A 52 -14.62 13.98 21.28
CA THR A 52 -13.61 13.30 22.12
C THR A 52 -13.54 11.84 21.71
N VAL A 53 -12.37 11.23 21.90
CA VAL A 53 -12.00 9.91 21.37
C VAL A 53 -11.76 8.95 22.53
N HIS A 54 -12.20 7.71 22.40
CA HIS A 54 -11.96 6.61 23.33
C HIS A 54 -11.53 5.36 22.53
N ASP A 55 -10.88 4.40 23.18
CA ASP A 55 -10.33 3.19 22.52
C ASP A 55 -11.40 2.32 21.80
N LYS A 56 -12.68 2.53 22.12
CA LYS A 56 -13.83 1.77 21.59
C LYS A 56 -14.79 2.59 20.74
N PHE A 57 -14.82 3.92 20.90
CA PHE A 57 -15.85 4.78 20.31
C PHE A 57 -15.44 6.25 20.25
N LEU A 58 -16.13 7.02 19.41
CA LEU A 58 -15.98 8.47 19.28
C LEU A 58 -17.26 9.13 19.81
N ALA A 59 -17.13 10.26 20.51
CA ALA A 59 -18.27 11.04 20.99
C ALA A 59 -18.29 12.41 20.32
N LEU A 60 -19.24 12.64 19.41
CA LEU A 60 -19.36 13.85 18.59
C LEU A 60 -20.50 14.75 19.10
N GLY A 61 -20.19 15.99 19.46
CA GLY A 61 -21.15 17.03 19.83
C GLY A 61 -21.48 17.96 18.66
N THR A 62 -22.70 18.52 18.66
CA THR A 62 -23.17 19.37 17.54
C THR A 62 -23.70 20.75 17.91
N HIS A 63 -23.86 21.60 16.89
CA HIS A 63 -24.41 22.96 16.98
C HIS A 63 -25.90 23.00 17.39
N TYR A 64 -26.70 21.98 17.07
CA TYR A 64 -28.08 21.84 17.57
C TYR A 64 -28.21 21.00 18.85
N GLY A 65 -27.14 20.89 19.65
CA GLY A 65 -27.23 20.39 21.03
C GLY A 65 -27.37 18.88 21.18
N LYS A 66 -26.93 18.12 20.17
CA LYS A 66 -26.96 16.66 20.18
C LYS A 66 -25.56 16.11 20.45
N VAL A 67 -25.51 14.93 21.06
CA VAL A 67 -24.31 14.13 21.20
C VAL A 67 -24.56 12.77 20.56
N TYR A 68 -23.64 12.33 19.72
CA TYR A 68 -23.67 11.03 19.05
C TYR A 68 -22.48 10.20 19.52
N LEU A 69 -22.74 8.96 19.90
CA LEU A 69 -21.69 7.96 20.00
C LEU A 69 -21.56 7.26 18.65
N LEU A 70 -20.32 7.10 18.21
CA LEU A 70 -19.95 6.53 16.92
C LEU A 70 -18.95 5.39 17.17
N ASP A 71 -18.98 4.35 16.35
CA ASP A 71 -17.82 3.44 16.28
C ASP A 71 -16.64 4.09 15.55
N VAL A 72 -15.50 3.41 15.52
CA VAL A 72 -14.28 3.88 14.82
C VAL A 72 -14.45 4.03 13.30
N GLN A 73 -15.54 3.52 12.72
CA GLN A 73 -15.90 3.65 11.29
C GLN A 73 -16.92 4.78 11.04
N GLY A 74 -17.39 5.47 12.09
CA GLY A 74 -18.37 6.56 11.99
C GLY A 74 -19.84 6.11 11.96
N ASN A 75 -20.15 4.86 12.29
CA ASN A 75 -21.53 4.39 12.43
C ASN A 75 -22.11 4.83 13.77
N ILE A 76 -23.35 5.34 13.79
CA ILE A 76 -24.00 5.81 15.02
C ILE A 76 -24.42 4.62 15.88
N THR A 77 -23.89 4.57 17.11
CA THR A 77 -24.23 3.55 18.11
C THR A 77 -25.25 4.06 19.12
N GLN A 78 -25.14 5.32 19.56
CA GLN A 78 -26.10 5.98 20.47
C GLN A 78 -26.29 7.47 20.13
N LYS A 79 -27.37 8.06 20.63
CA LYS A 79 -27.72 9.47 20.43
C LYS A 79 -28.38 10.05 21.68
N PHE A 80 -27.94 11.24 22.09
CA PHE A 80 -28.48 12.01 23.20
C PHE A 80 -28.89 13.41 22.73
N ASP A 81 -30.11 13.85 23.06
CA ASP A 81 -30.58 15.22 22.82
C ASP A 81 -30.43 16.04 24.11
N VAL A 82 -29.24 16.62 24.30
CA VAL A 82 -28.83 17.30 25.55
C VAL A 82 -29.35 18.74 25.62
N SER A 83 -29.33 19.44 24.49
CA SER A 83 -29.81 20.81 24.39
C SER A 83 -30.41 21.13 23.01
N CYS A 84 -30.87 22.36 22.81
CA CYS A 84 -31.29 22.91 21.53
C CYS A 84 -30.26 23.89 20.93
N VAL A 85 -29.11 24.05 21.59
CA VAL A 85 -27.99 24.92 21.18
C VAL A 85 -26.66 24.19 21.34
N LYS A 86 -25.60 24.78 20.79
CA LYS A 86 -24.26 24.18 20.64
C LYS A 86 -23.75 23.47 21.90
N ILE A 87 -23.30 22.22 21.74
CA ILE A 87 -22.47 21.53 22.72
C ILE A 87 -21.07 22.13 22.67
N ASN A 88 -20.55 22.61 23.79
CA ASN A 88 -19.25 23.28 23.84
C ASN A 88 -18.08 22.33 24.13
N GLN A 89 -18.28 21.34 24.99
CA GLN A 89 -17.28 20.32 25.27
C GLN A 89 -17.95 19.02 25.74
N ILE A 90 -17.33 17.90 25.37
CA ILE A 90 -17.58 16.57 25.91
C ILE A 90 -16.29 16.11 26.61
N SER A 91 -16.42 15.40 27.73
CA SER A 91 -15.32 14.74 28.43
C SER A 91 -15.75 13.34 28.81
N LEU A 92 -14.87 12.37 28.62
CA LEU A 92 -15.03 11.00 29.11
C LEU A 92 -14.14 10.77 30.33
N ASP A 93 -14.45 9.74 31.12
CA ASP A 93 -13.49 9.12 32.03
C ASP A 93 -12.65 8.06 31.27
N GLU A 94 -11.52 7.62 31.83
CA GLU A 94 -10.60 6.69 31.16
C GLU A 94 -11.22 5.31 30.89
N SER A 95 -12.29 4.93 31.62
CA SER A 95 -13.04 3.70 31.33
C SER A 95 -13.99 3.81 30.15
N GLY A 96 -14.38 5.03 29.76
CA GLY A 96 -15.41 5.29 28.76
C GLY A 96 -16.83 4.97 29.25
N GLU A 97 -17.04 4.79 30.56
CA GLU A 97 -18.35 4.48 31.13
C GLU A 97 -19.12 5.73 31.56
N HIS A 98 -18.43 6.84 31.83
CA HIS A 98 -19.04 8.11 32.25
C HIS A 98 -18.68 9.26 31.32
N MET A 99 -19.69 10.05 30.97
CA MET A 99 -19.57 11.21 30.09
C MET A 99 -20.03 12.47 30.80
N GLY A 100 -19.25 13.54 30.68
CA GLY A 100 -19.65 14.90 30.96
C GLY A 100 -19.89 15.69 29.68
N VAL A 101 -20.98 16.46 29.62
CA VAL A 101 -21.36 17.32 28.49
C VAL A 101 -21.74 18.71 29.01
N CYS A 102 -21.32 19.77 28.31
CA CYS A 102 -21.79 21.13 28.59
C CYS A 102 -22.19 21.90 27.32
N SER A 103 -23.15 22.82 27.43
CA SER A 103 -23.76 23.54 26.30
C SER A 103 -23.78 25.07 26.45
N GLU A 104 -24.03 25.75 25.33
CA GLU A 104 -24.08 27.22 25.24
C GLU A 104 -25.19 27.86 26.07
N ASP A 105 -26.31 27.15 26.30
CA ASP A 105 -27.40 27.60 27.18
C ASP A 105 -27.15 27.30 28.67
N GLY A 106 -25.92 26.89 29.03
CA GLY A 106 -25.50 26.73 30.41
C GLY A 106 -25.90 25.41 31.06
N LYS A 107 -26.37 24.41 30.30
CA LYS A 107 -26.60 23.06 30.87
C LYS A 107 -25.27 22.34 31.07
N VAL A 108 -25.19 21.61 32.18
CA VAL A 108 -24.12 20.65 32.49
C VAL A 108 -24.77 19.34 32.87
N GLN A 109 -24.36 18.26 32.20
CA GLN A 109 -24.79 16.91 32.51
C GLN A 109 -23.55 16.04 32.69
N VAL A 110 -23.53 15.19 33.72
CA VAL A 110 -22.51 14.14 33.89
C VAL A 110 -23.24 12.84 34.21
N PHE A 111 -23.15 11.86 33.32
CA PHE A 111 -23.96 10.64 33.39
C PHE A 111 -23.18 9.39 32.97
N GLY A 112 -23.64 8.22 33.42
CA GLY A 112 -23.14 6.93 32.97
C GLY A 112 -23.78 6.50 31.64
N LEU A 113 -22.99 5.98 30.70
CA LEU A 113 -23.51 5.43 29.43
C LEU A 113 -24.28 4.12 29.63
N TYR A 114 -23.94 3.37 30.70
CA TYR A 114 -24.55 2.09 31.05
C TYR A 114 -25.03 2.03 32.52
N SER A 115 -24.97 3.15 33.25
CA SER A 115 -25.38 3.23 34.65
C SER A 115 -26.31 4.42 34.88
N GLY A 116 -27.32 4.24 35.74
CA GLY A 116 -28.29 5.29 36.08
C GLY A 116 -27.75 6.35 37.05
N GLU A 117 -26.45 6.62 37.05
CA GLU A 117 -25.88 7.75 37.80
C GLU A 117 -25.92 9.00 36.90
N GLU A 118 -26.60 10.04 37.37
CA GLU A 118 -26.74 11.31 36.65
C GLU A 118 -26.53 12.51 37.58
N PHE A 119 -25.83 13.51 37.08
CA PHE A 119 -25.80 14.88 37.56
C PHE A 119 -26.36 15.78 36.45
N HIS A 120 -27.22 16.73 36.81
CA HIS A 120 -27.76 17.73 35.89
C HIS A 120 -27.92 19.06 36.63
N GLU A 121 -27.30 20.12 36.12
CA GLU A 121 -27.47 21.49 36.61
C GLU A 121 -27.51 22.45 35.42
N THR A 122 -28.35 23.49 35.52
CA THR A 122 -28.46 24.56 34.51
C THR A 122 -28.01 25.86 35.15
N PHE A 123 -26.99 26.48 34.57
CA PHE A 123 -26.40 27.72 35.04
C PHE A 123 -26.99 28.93 34.29
N ASP A 124 -27.11 30.07 34.96
CA ASP A 124 -27.57 31.35 34.36
C ASP A 124 -26.58 31.97 33.36
N CYS A 125 -25.55 31.23 32.93
CA CYS A 125 -24.56 31.68 31.96
C CYS A 125 -24.00 30.52 31.12
N PRO A 126 -23.52 30.79 29.88
CA PRO A 126 -22.93 29.78 29.02
C PRO A 126 -21.76 29.05 29.66
N ILE A 127 -21.83 27.72 29.68
CA ILE A 127 -20.74 26.86 30.13
C ILE A 127 -19.95 26.42 28.91
N LYS A 128 -18.64 26.67 28.96
CA LYS A 128 -17.70 26.51 27.85
C LYS A 128 -16.86 25.26 27.94
N ILE A 129 -16.62 24.79 29.17
CA ILE A 129 -15.65 23.74 29.44
C ILE A 129 -16.18 22.75 30.48
N ILE A 130 -15.79 21.48 30.31
CA ILE A 130 -16.03 20.41 31.27
C ILE A 130 -14.89 19.38 31.21
N ALA A 131 -14.43 18.90 32.36
CA ALA A 131 -13.58 17.72 32.45
C ALA A 131 -14.00 16.83 33.63
N VAL A 132 -14.27 15.57 33.34
CA VAL A 132 -14.61 14.53 34.31
C VAL A 132 -13.31 13.96 34.90
N HIS A 133 -13.33 13.56 36.18
CA HIS A 133 -12.16 12.93 36.80
C HIS A 133 -11.81 11.60 36.06
N PRO A 134 -10.54 11.34 35.70
CA PRO A 134 -10.14 10.17 34.89
C PRO A 134 -10.66 8.80 35.38
N HIS A 135 -10.67 8.57 36.70
CA HIS A 135 -11.26 7.37 37.32
C HIS A 135 -12.66 7.59 37.92
N PHE A 136 -13.56 8.32 37.26
CA PHE A 136 -14.86 8.73 37.82
C PHE A 136 -15.73 7.57 38.31
N LEU A 137 -15.58 6.36 37.75
CA LEU A 137 -16.24 5.14 38.24
C LEU A 137 -16.02 4.91 39.76
N ARG A 138 -14.84 5.25 40.30
CA ARG A 138 -14.52 5.05 41.72
C ARG A 138 -15.28 6.04 42.59
N SER A 139 -15.94 5.55 43.66
CA SER A 139 -16.75 6.37 44.57
C SER A 139 -15.99 7.52 45.25
N SER A 140 -14.68 7.37 45.47
CA SER A 140 -13.78 8.40 46.01
C SER A 140 -13.38 9.48 44.99
N CYS A 141 -13.61 9.22 43.70
CA CYS A 141 -13.18 10.03 42.56
C CYS A 141 -14.38 10.63 41.80
N LYS A 142 -15.57 10.65 42.42
CA LYS A 142 -16.78 11.29 41.88
C LYS A 142 -16.62 12.81 41.93
N GLN A 143 -15.84 13.32 40.99
CA GLN A 143 -15.48 14.72 40.84
C GLN A 143 -15.47 15.11 39.36
N PHE A 144 -15.80 16.37 39.06
CA PHE A 144 -15.62 16.95 37.73
C PHE A 144 -15.40 18.45 37.87
N VAL A 145 -14.76 19.06 36.88
CA VAL A 145 -14.68 20.51 36.75
C VAL A 145 -15.53 21.00 35.59
N THR A 146 -16.12 22.18 35.74
CA THR A 146 -16.91 22.83 34.70
C THR A 146 -16.79 24.35 34.83
N GLY A 147 -17.04 25.10 33.76
CA GLY A 147 -16.87 26.54 33.85
C GLY A 147 -17.11 27.39 32.60
N GLY A 148 -16.84 28.68 32.80
CA GLY A 148 -16.97 29.74 31.80
C GLY A 148 -16.28 31.00 32.32
N LYS A 149 -16.97 31.82 33.11
CA LYS A 149 -16.37 32.96 33.84
C LYS A 149 -15.61 32.55 35.11
N LYS A 150 -15.95 31.40 35.68
CA LYS A 150 -15.28 30.75 36.82
C LYS A 150 -14.96 29.31 36.44
N LEU A 151 -13.97 28.72 37.10
CA LEU A 151 -13.73 27.27 37.11
C LEU A 151 -14.29 26.72 38.43
N LEU A 152 -15.28 25.83 38.33
CA LEU A 152 -15.91 25.18 39.48
C LEU A 152 -15.47 23.72 39.54
N LEU A 153 -15.04 23.26 40.72
CA LEU A 153 -14.86 21.84 41.03
C LEU A 153 -16.08 21.35 41.79
N PHE A 154 -16.74 20.33 41.24
CA PHE A 154 -17.80 19.58 41.89
C PHE A 154 -17.24 18.30 42.49
N GLU A 155 -17.59 18.03 43.75
CA GLU A 155 -17.22 16.81 44.48
C GLU A 155 -18.47 16.13 45.05
N ARG A 156 -18.61 14.81 44.91
CA ARG A 156 -19.70 14.05 45.54
C ARG A 156 -19.36 13.78 47.00
N SER A 157 -20.11 14.39 47.91
CA SER A 157 -19.95 14.22 49.36
C SER A 157 -20.40 12.84 49.84
N TRP A 158 -20.03 12.49 51.09
CA TRP A 158 -20.38 11.23 51.74
C TRP A 158 -21.90 10.96 51.88
N MET A 159 -22.74 11.99 51.77
CA MET A 159 -24.21 11.87 51.72
C MET A 159 -24.77 11.77 50.29
N SER A 160 -23.93 11.41 49.31
CA SER A 160 -24.23 11.40 47.87
C SER A 160 -24.71 12.74 47.29
N ARG A 161 -24.52 13.86 48.00
CA ARG A 161 -24.83 15.21 47.50
C ARG A 161 -23.62 15.81 46.82
N TRP A 162 -23.83 16.45 45.67
CA TRP A 162 -22.82 17.26 45.00
C TRP A 162 -22.56 18.56 45.78
N LYS A 163 -21.29 18.94 45.86
CA LYS A 163 -20.83 20.21 46.43
C LYS A 163 -19.87 20.86 45.45
N SER A 164 -20.09 22.14 45.13
CA SER A 164 -19.18 22.93 44.32
C SER A 164 -18.18 23.74 45.15
N SER A 165 -17.05 24.07 44.54
CA SER A 165 -16.04 25.00 45.04
C SER A 165 -15.41 25.75 43.86
N VAL A 166 -14.96 26.99 44.08
CA VAL A 166 -14.30 27.79 43.04
C VAL A 166 -12.81 27.47 43.04
N LEU A 167 -12.30 26.91 41.93
CA LEU A 167 -10.85 26.71 41.73
C LEU A 167 -10.19 27.98 41.19
N HIS A 168 -10.89 28.71 40.31
CA HIS A 168 -10.38 29.94 39.70
C HIS A 168 -11.53 30.89 39.35
N GLU A 169 -11.31 32.19 39.58
CA GLU A 169 -12.20 33.28 39.18
C GLU A 169 -11.36 34.52 38.82
N GLY A 170 -11.81 35.31 37.84
CA GLY A 170 -11.04 36.41 37.28
C GLY A 170 -10.07 35.96 36.18
N GLU A 171 -9.25 36.89 35.66
CA GLU A 171 -8.34 36.66 34.53
C GLU A 171 -9.02 36.21 33.21
N GLY A 172 -10.30 36.60 33.03
CA GLY A 172 -11.07 36.32 31.82
C GLY A 172 -11.85 35.00 31.82
N ASN A 173 -12.26 34.53 30.64
CA ASN A 173 -13.03 33.29 30.52
C ASN A 173 -12.08 32.09 30.49
N ILE A 174 -12.47 31.00 31.13
CA ILE A 174 -11.85 29.69 30.94
C ILE A 174 -12.24 29.17 29.56
N ARG A 175 -11.24 28.79 28.75
CA ARG A 175 -11.42 28.41 27.33
C ARG A 175 -11.05 26.97 27.01
N SER A 176 -10.17 26.37 27.81
CA SER A 176 -9.72 24.99 27.64
C SER A 176 -9.46 24.38 29.00
N VAL A 177 -9.77 23.09 29.16
CA VAL A 177 -9.50 22.30 30.35
C VAL A 177 -9.23 20.84 29.95
N LYS A 178 -8.20 20.22 30.53
CA LYS A 178 -7.93 18.78 30.41
C LYS A 178 -7.44 18.25 31.76
N TRP A 179 -8.00 17.13 32.21
CA TRP A 179 -7.67 16.48 33.49
C TRP A 179 -6.94 15.17 33.20
N ARG A 180 -5.74 14.97 33.78
CA ARG A 180 -4.98 13.71 33.70
C ARG A 180 -4.48 13.31 35.08
N GLY A 181 -4.76 12.07 35.50
CA GLY A 181 -4.48 11.61 36.87
C GLY A 181 -4.99 12.57 37.95
N HIS A 182 -4.07 13.10 38.75
CA HIS A 182 -4.35 14.05 39.84
C HIS A 182 -4.18 15.53 39.44
N LEU A 183 -3.97 15.82 38.15
CA LEU A 183 -3.64 17.14 37.63
C LEU A 183 -4.75 17.70 36.74
N ILE A 184 -5.15 18.94 37.00
CA ILE A 184 -6.11 19.69 36.18
C ILE A 184 -5.38 20.85 35.55
N ALA A 185 -5.26 20.84 34.22
CA ALA A 185 -4.75 21.98 33.45
C ALA A 185 -5.91 22.79 32.87
N TRP A 186 -5.83 24.12 32.94
CA TRP A 186 -6.79 25.02 32.27
C TRP A 186 -6.13 26.28 31.72
N ALA A 187 -6.74 26.84 30.67
CA ALA A 187 -6.36 28.11 30.06
C ALA A 187 -7.45 29.18 30.29
N ASN A 188 -7.04 30.38 30.69
CA ASN A 188 -7.89 31.57 30.75
C ASN A 188 -7.37 32.67 29.78
N ASN A 189 -7.73 33.95 29.93
CA ASN A 189 -7.22 34.98 29.01
C ASN A 189 -5.74 35.36 29.26
N MET A 190 -5.18 35.03 30.43
CA MET A 190 -3.84 35.45 30.87
C MET A 190 -2.76 34.37 30.72
N GLY A 191 -3.13 33.09 30.73
CA GLY A 191 -2.15 32.01 30.79
C GLY A 191 -2.76 30.65 31.08
N VAL A 192 -1.89 29.65 31.17
CA VAL A 192 -2.21 28.26 31.56
C VAL A 192 -1.83 28.01 33.01
N LYS A 193 -2.68 27.30 33.73
CA LYS A 193 -2.52 26.94 35.14
C LYS A 193 -2.74 25.45 35.32
N ILE A 194 -2.03 24.87 36.29
CA ILE A 194 -2.15 23.47 36.67
C ILE A 194 -2.40 23.40 38.18
N PHE A 195 -3.39 22.62 38.57
CA PHE A 195 -3.77 22.36 39.95
C PHE A 195 -3.61 20.87 40.26
N ASP A 196 -2.90 20.58 41.34
CA ASP A 196 -2.77 19.23 41.90
C ASP A 196 -3.91 19.02 42.90
N VAL A 197 -4.81 18.10 42.56
CA VAL A 197 -6.01 17.75 43.35
C VAL A 197 -5.64 17.07 44.67
N THR A 198 -4.48 16.42 44.75
CA THR A 198 -3.99 15.72 45.94
C THR A 198 -3.51 16.72 46.99
N SER A 199 -2.67 17.66 46.59
CA SER A 199 -2.17 18.72 47.49
C SER A 199 -3.12 19.91 47.63
N LYS A 200 -4.16 19.98 46.78
CA LYS A 200 -5.12 21.08 46.66
C LYS A 200 -4.45 22.44 46.42
N GLN A 201 -3.40 22.44 45.62
CA GLN A 201 -2.58 23.63 45.31
C GLN A 201 -2.40 23.82 43.81
N ARG A 202 -2.32 25.10 43.39
CA ARG A 202 -1.91 25.48 42.04
C ARG A 202 -0.38 25.45 41.95
N ILE A 203 0.15 24.65 41.03
CA ILE A 203 1.59 24.36 40.90
C ILE A 203 2.27 25.07 39.72
N THR A 204 1.52 25.77 38.85
CA THR A 204 2.09 26.64 37.82
C THR A 204 1.23 27.85 37.46
N ASN A 205 1.86 28.79 36.76
CA ASN A 205 1.25 29.88 36.03
C ASN A 205 2.13 30.18 34.80
N VAL A 206 1.85 29.50 33.69
CA VAL A 206 2.54 29.73 32.41
C VAL A 206 1.88 30.94 31.74
N PRO A 207 2.58 32.07 31.56
CA PRO A 207 2.00 33.25 30.93
C PRO A 207 1.75 33.00 29.45
N ARG A 208 0.74 33.68 28.92
CA ARG A 208 0.51 33.83 27.48
C ARG A 208 1.56 34.76 26.87
N ASP A 209 2.13 34.37 25.74
CA ASP A 209 3.16 35.16 25.04
C ASP A 209 2.53 36.30 24.23
N ASP A 210 1.72 35.97 23.22
CA ASP A 210 1.04 36.99 22.42
C ASP A 210 -0.28 37.45 23.07
N VAL A 211 -0.23 38.64 23.68
CA VAL A 211 -1.39 39.32 24.27
C VAL A 211 -2.26 40.07 23.25
N SER A 212 -1.80 40.26 22.02
CA SER A 212 -2.52 40.99 20.95
C SER A 212 -3.60 40.12 20.29
N LEU A 213 -3.33 38.83 20.12
CA LEU A 213 -4.30 37.85 19.64
C LEU A 213 -5.50 37.77 20.59
N ARG A 214 -6.69 37.51 20.08
CA ARG A 214 -7.89 37.34 20.93
C ARG A 214 -8.05 35.87 21.39
N PRO A 215 -8.12 35.57 22.71
CA PRO A 215 -8.27 34.20 23.23
C PRO A 215 -9.52 33.44 22.77
N ASP A 216 -10.52 34.14 22.24
CA ASP A 216 -11.72 33.52 21.69
C ASP A 216 -11.61 33.18 20.20
N MET A 217 -10.74 33.88 19.45
CA MET A 217 -10.45 33.63 18.04
C MET A 217 -9.35 32.56 17.88
N TYR A 218 -8.34 32.64 18.76
CA TYR A 218 -7.18 31.74 18.82
C TYR A 218 -7.20 31.05 20.20
N PRO A 219 -7.94 29.95 20.35
CA PRO A 219 -8.04 29.23 21.61
C PRO A 219 -6.70 28.57 21.99
N CYS A 220 -6.52 28.29 23.28
CA CYS A 220 -5.36 27.54 23.75
C CYS A 220 -5.62 26.03 23.66
N SER A 221 -4.77 25.34 22.89
CA SER A 221 -4.72 23.89 22.81
C SER A 221 -3.94 23.32 23.99
N LEU A 222 -4.55 22.42 24.75
CA LEU A 222 -3.94 21.72 25.87
C LEU A 222 -3.97 20.23 25.58
N CYS A 223 -2.80 19.57 25.61
CA CYS A 223 -2.71 18.12 25.46
C CYS A 223 -1.75 17.52 26.47
N TRP A 224 -2.21 16.55 27.26
CA TRP A 224 -1.31 15.74 28.10
C TRP A 224 -0.63 14.69 27.22
N LYS A 225 0.71 14.69 27.19
CA LYS A 225 1.50 13.65 26.52
C LYS A 225 1.58 12.38 27.39
N ASP A 226 1.68 12.58 28.69
CA ASP A 226 1.74 11.53 29.70
C ASP A 226 1.14 12.06 31.03
N SER A 227 1.36 11.37 32.15
CA SER A 227 0.83 11.76 33.47
C SER A 227 1.45 13.03 34.09
N VAL A 228 2.56 13.54 33.55
CA VAL A 228 3.32 14.69 34.09
C VAL A 228 3.73 15.72 33.02
N THR A 229 3.67 15.38 31.73
CA THR A 229 4.03 16.28 30.62
C THR A 229 2.79 16.86 29.94
N LEU A 230 2.60 18.18 30.07
CA LEU A 230 1.57 18.96 29.37
C LEU A 230 2.19 19.71 28.20
N ILE A 231 1.62 19.56 27.02
CA ILE A 231 1.91 20.38 25.84
C ILE A 231 0.86 21.49 25.78
N VAL A 232 1.35 22.73 25.63
CA VAL A 232 0.53 23.95 25.52
C VAL A 232 0.81 24.56 24.14
N GLY A 233 -0.24 24.77 23.35
CA GLY A 233 -0.19 25.50 22.09
C GLY A 233 -1.10 26.71 22.14
N TRP A 234 -0.60 27.90 21.76
CA TRP A 234 -1.43 29.10 21.74
C TRP A 234 -0.88 30.17 20.79
N GLY A 235 -1.67 30.55 19.77
CA GLY A 235 -1.16 31.36 18.68
C GLY A 235 -0.17 30.51 17.88
N THR A 236 1.04 31.01 17.68
CA THR A 236 2.17 30.25 17.12
C THR A 236 3.03 29.58 18.20
N SER A 237 2.86 29.89 19.49
CA SER A 237 3.75 29.39 20.54
C SER A 237 3.40 27.97 20.99
N VAL A 238 4.41 27.09 21.01
CA VAL A 238 4.37 25.77 21.65
C VAL A 238 5.27 25.77 22.89
N LYS A 239 4.76 25.24 24.02
CA LYS A 239 5.51 25.02 25.26
C LYS A 239 5.27 23.62 25.80
N ILE A 240 6.35 22.86 25.99
CA ILE A 240 6.31 21.56 26.64
C ILE A 240 6.64 21.75 28.13
N CYS A 241 5.68 21.44 28.98
CA CYS A 241 5.71 21.68 30.42
C CYS A 241 5.80 20.35 31.17
N SER A 242 6.89 20.10 31.89
CA SER A 242 7.08 18.92 32.73
C SER A 242 6.79 19.23 34.19
N VAL A 243 5.92 18.44 34.83
CA VAL A 243 5.62 18.51 36.26
C VAL A 243 6.67 17.71 37.04
N LYS A 244 7.39 18.36 37.95
CA LYS A 244 8.47 17.78 38.75
C LYS A 244 8.21 17.92 40.24
N GLU A 245 8.73 16.99 41.03
CA GLU A 245 8.64 17.04 42.50
C GLU A 245 9.81 17.84 43.09
N ARG A 246 9.55 18.61 44.16
CA ARG A 246 10.59 19.34 44.90
C ARG A 246 11.29 18.44 45.90
N HIS A 247 12.57 18.69 46.14
CA HIS A 247 13.28 18.04 47.23
C HIS A 247 12.78 18.56 48.59
N ALA A 248 12.70 17.66 49.59
CA ALA A 248 12.12 17.95 50.90
C ALA A 248 12.79 19.12 51.65
N GLY A 249 14.05 19.46 51.34
CA GLY A 249 14.76 20.61 51.91
C GLY A 249 14.25 21.98 51.44
N GLU A 250 13.55 22.05 50.31
CA GLU A 250 13.10 23.29 49.67
C GLU A 250 11.65 23.67 50.03
N MET A 251 10.92 22.76 50.70
CA MET A 251 9.46 22.81 50.83
C MET A 251 8.90 23.80 51.87
N ARG A 252 9.69 24.74 52.41
CA ARG A 252 9.27 25.50 53.61
C ARG A 252 7.96 26.29 53.44
N ASP A 253 7.70 26.85 52.26
CA ASP A 253 6.44 27.53 51.92
C ASP A 253 6.00 27.30 50.44
N LEU A 254 6.61 26.33 49.74
CA LEU A 254 6.37 26.08 48.32
C LEU A 254 5.57 24.79 48.07
N PRO A 255 4.75 24.73 47.01
CA PRO A 255 4.07 23.49 46.62
C PRO A 255 5.05 22.34 46.39
N SER A 256 4.65 21.12 46.78
CA SER A 256 5.46 19.90 46.65
C SER A 256 5.86 19.57 45.20
N ARG A 257 5.12 20.11 44.23
CA ARG A 257 5.40 20.00 42.79
C ARG A 257 5.56 21.38 42.17
N TYR A 258 6.36 21.44 41.13
CA TYR A 258 6.52 22.61 40.28
C TYR A 258 6.47 22.20 38.81
N VAL A 259 6.46 23.19 37.93
CA VAL A 259 6.46 22.97 36.49
C VAL A 259 7.68 23.63 35.87
N GLU A 260 8.34 22.89 35.01
CA GLU A 260 9.49 23.32 34.23
C GLU A 260 9.10 23.32 32.75
N ILE A 261 9.36 24.42 32.05
CA ILE A 261 9.23 24.45 30.59
C ILE A 261 10.50 23.82 30.04
N VAL A 262 10.38 22.61 29.48
CA VAL A 262 11.53 21.81 28.99
C VAL A 262 11.83 22.06 27.51
N SER A 263 10.87 22.63 26.79
CA SER A 263 11.01 23.08 25.40
C SER A 263 10.02 24.21 25.14
N GLN A 264 10.45 25.23 24.40
CA GLN A 264 9.59 26.31 23.92
C GLN A 264 10.07 26.75 22.53
N PHE A 265 9.15 26.84 21.57
CA PHE A 265 9.41 27.27 20.20
C PHE A 265 8.15 27.88 19.57
N GLU A 266 8.27 28.41 18.35
CA GLU A 266 7.16 28.97 17.58
C GLU A 266 6.97 28.20 16.26
N THR A 267 5.73 28.05 15.82
CA THR A 267 5.32 27.48 14.54
C THR A 267 5.06 28.59 13.51
N GLU A 268 5.15 28.27 12.21
CA GLU A 268 4.83 29.24 11.13
C GLU A 268 3.35 29.69 11.17
N PHE A 269 2.45 28.78 11.54
CA PHE A 269 1.00 28.96 11.47
C PHE A 269 0.32 28.92 12.85
N TYR A 270 -0.94 29.35 12.91
CA TYR A 270 -1.70 29.42 14.16
C TYR A 270 -2.20 28.04 14.59
N ILE A 271 -1.77 27.59 15.78
CA ILE A 271 -2.13 26.30 16.36
C ILE A 271 -3.63 26.26 16.70
N SER A 272 -4.32 25.26 16.17
CA SER A 272 -5.73 24.93 16.45
C SER A 272 -5.92 23.58 17.15
N GLY A 273 -4.90 22.72 17.15
CA GLY A 273 -4.90 21.45 17.88
C GLY A 273 -3.51 20.86 18.03
N LEU A 274 -3.34 19.97 19.01
CA LEU A 274 -2.08 19.29 19.35
C LEU A 274 -2.33 17.83 19.74
N ALA A 275 -1.49 16.92 19.29
CA ALA A 275 -1.51 15.51 19.71
C ALA A 275 -0.09 14.91 19.79
N PRO A 276 0.23 14.08 20.79
CA PRO A 276 1.53 13.43 20.89
C PRO A 276 1.67 12.32 19.84
N LEU A 277 2.88 12.16 19.29
CA LEU A 277 3.27 11.00 18.48
C LEU A 277 4.64 10.53 18.99
N TRP A 278 4.66 9.58 19.94
CA TRP A 278 5.89 9.09 20.58
C TRP A 278 6.77 10.21 21.17
N ASP A 279 7.92 10.52 20.56
CA ASP A 279 8.83 11.63 20.89
C ASP A 279 8.54 12.91 20.09
N GLN A 280 7.80 12.80 18.99
CA GLN A 280 7.34 13.87 18.12
C GLN A 280 5.99 14.47 18.59
N LEU A 281 5.56 15.52 17.88
CA LEU A 281 4.33 16.26 18.11
C LEU A 281 3.60 16.47 16.78
N VAL A 282 2.30 16.18 16.76
CA VAL A 282 1.40 16.51 15.65
C VAL A 282 0.70 17.83 15.96
N VAL A 283 0.80 18.79 15.04
CA VAL A 283 0.22 20.13 15.15
C VAL A 283 -0.83 20.31 14.06
N LEU A 284 -2.04 20.70 14.44
CA LEU A 284 -3.08 21.13 13.48
C LEU A 284 -3.05 22.65 13.37
N SER A 285 -2.74 23.13 12.18
CA SER A 285 -2.38 24.51 11.87
C SER A 285 -3.45 25.22 11.04
N TYR A 286 -3.94 26.36 11.52
CA TYR A 286 -4.82 27.27 10.78
C TYR A 286 -3.98 28.25 9.95
N VAL A 287 -4.17 28.21 8.63
CA VAL A 287 -3.36 28.94 7.65
C VAL A 287 -4.16 30.10 7.03
N LYS A 288 -3.59 31.30 7.10
CA LYS A 288 -4.03 32.48 6.37
C LYS A 288 -2.96 32.90 5.38
N GLU A 289 -3.37 33.14 4.15
CA GLU A 289 -2.50 33.63 3.08
C GLU A 289 -3.00 35.00 2.61
N VAL A 290 -2.09 35.85 2.16
CA VAL A 290 -2.40 37.17 1.59
C VAL A 290 -2.25 37.08 0.08
N SER A 291 -3.31 37.38 -0.66
CA SER A 291 -3.28 37.40 -2.12
C SER A 291 -2.48 38.60 -2.63
N GLU A 292 -1.31 38.35 -3.24
CA GLU A 292 -0.45 39.39 -3.85
C GLU A 292 -1.19 40.30 -4.82
N LYS A 293 -2.22 39.80 -5.50
CA LYS A 293 -2.98 40.52 -6.53
C LYS A 293 -4.06 41.46 -5.97
N THR A 294 -4.45 41.28 -4.72
CA THR A 294 -5.62 41.96 -4.13
C THR A 294 -5.38 42.49 -2.72
N GLU A 295 -4.22 42.22 -2.12
CA GLU A 295 -3.86 42.51 -0.72
C GLU A 295 -4.89 41.98 0.30
N SER A 296 -5.71 41.01 -0.10
CA SER A 296 -6.77 40.45 0.73
C SER A 296 -6.34 39.14 1.38
N GLU A 297 -6.52 39.03 2.70
CA GLU A 297 -6.42 37.75 3.41
C GLU A 297 -7.49 36.77 2.93
N TYR A 298 -7.09 35.51 2.71
CA TYR A 298 -8.00 34.38 2.56
C TYR A 298 -7.56 33.20 3.43
N CYS A 299 -8.51 32.33 3.79
CA CYS A 299 -8.18 31.10 4.49
C CYS A 299 -7.66 30.07 3.49
N ALA A 300 -6.44 29.59 3.71
CA ALA A 300 -5.87 28.49 2.95
C ALA A 300 -6.29 27.14 3.55
N ARG A 301 -5.82 26.04 2.98
CA ARG A 301 -6.03 24.70 3.55
C ARG A 301 -5.32 24.62 4.92
N PRO A 302 -5.98 24.13 5.99
CA PRO A 302 -5.28 23.88 7.24
C PRO A 302 -4.21 22.82 7.03
N ARG A 303 -3.10 22.92 7.76
CA ARG A 303 -2.00 21.94 7.70
C ARG A 303 -2.04 21.00 8.89
N LEU A 304 -1.56 19.78 8.69
CA LEU A 304 -1.21 18.86 9.76
C LEU A 304 0.28 18.59 9.68
N ASP A 305 1.01 19.09 10.67
CA ASP A 305 2.46 19.09 10.67
C ASP A 305 2.94 18.06 11.72
N ILE A 306 3.84 17.17 11.33
CA ILE A 306 4.60 16.35 12.27
C ILE A 306 5.92 17.08 12.51
N ILE A 307 6.22 17.39 13.77
CA ILE A 307 7.45 18.07 14.14
C ILE A 307 8.18 17.31 15.25
N GLN A 308 9.51 17.39 15.25
CA GLN A 308 10.36 16.92 16.33
C GLN A 308 10.73 18.11 17.23
N PRO A 309 10.22 18.18 18.48
CA PRO A 309 10.60 19.23 19.41
C PRO A 309 12.08 19.14 19.81
N LEU A 310 12.75 20.29 19.80
CA LEU A 310 14.07 20.52 20.38
C LEU A 310 13.92 21.54 21.54
N SER A 311 15.02 21.93 22.21
CA SER A 311 14.93 22.79 23.40
C SER A 311 14.34 24.17 23.14
N GLU A 312 14.74 24.81 22.04
CA GLU A 312 14.36 26.20 21.67
C GLU A 312 13.80 26.31 20.24
N THR A 313 13.72 25.18 19.52
CA THR A 313 13.31 25.08 18.11
C THR A 313 12.53 23.78 17.88
N CYS A 314 12.05 23.57 16.67
CA CYS A 314 11.56 22.28 16.20
C CYS A 314 12.14 21.97 14.80
N GLU A 315 12.22 20.69 14.46
CA GLU A 315 12.51 20.21 13.11
C GLU A 315 11.20 19.73 12.48
N GLU A 316 10.94 20.12 11.24
CA GLU A 316 9.76 19.65 10.48
C GLU A 316 10.04 18.25 9.92
N ILE A 317 9.10 17.33 10.11
CA ILE A 317 9.24 15.90 9.78
C ILE A 317 8.21 15.48 8.70
N SER A 318 7.09 16.18 8.59
CA SER A 318 6.08 16.11 7.51
C SER A 318 5.20 17.36 7.62
N SER A 319 4.80 17.98 6.51
CA SER A 319 3.78 19.05 6.51
C SER A 319 2.76 18.82 5.39
N ASP A 320 1.52 18.58 5.78
CA ASP A 320 0.48 18.09 4.88
C ASP A 320 -0.72 19.05 4.82
N ALA A 321 -0.99 19.63 3.64
CA ALA A 321 -2.10 20.55 3.42
C ALA A 321 -3.46 19.82 3.23
N LEU A 322 -4.30 19.86 4.26
CA LEU A 322 -5.51 19.06 4.36
C LEU A 322 -6.66 19.54 3.47
N THR A 323 -7.34 18.61 2.81
CA THR A 323 -8.52 18.91 1.97
C THR A 323 -9.82 18.75 2.77
N VAL A 324 -10.01 19.63 3.75
CA VAL A 324 -11.19 19.69 4.65
C VAL A 324 -12.35 20.43 3.98
N ARG A 325 -13.58 19.92 4.07
CA ARG A 325 -14.75 20.58 3.46
C ARG A 325 -15.09 21.91 4.16
N GLY A 326 -15.29 22.96 3.36
CA GLY A 326 -15.66 24.29 3.85
C GLY A 326 -14.53 25.06 4.52
N PHE A 327 -13.26 24.66 4.30
CA PHE A 327 -12.10 25.28 4.94
C PHE A 327 -12.05 26.81 4.79
N GLN A 328 -12.56 27.34 3.68
CA GLN A 328 -12.59 28.77 3.35
C GLN A 328 -13.45 29.61 4.31
N GLU A 329 -14.42 28.99 4.98
CA GLU A 329 -15.35 29.65 5.91
C GLU A 329 -14.93 29.50 7.39
N ASN A 330 -14.01 28.59 7.69
CA ASN A 330 -13.61 28.23 9.05
C ASN A 330 -12.60 29.23 9.62
N GLU A 331 -12.66 29.46 10.93
CA GLU A 331 -11.64 30.17 11.70
C GLU A 331 -10.74 29.19 12.49
N CYS A 332 -9.63 29.69 13.05
CA CYS A 332 -8.72 28.92 13.91
C CYS A 332 -9.45 28.16 15.04
N ARG A 333 -10.52 28.75 15.61
CA ARG A 333 -11.32 28.14 16.68
C ARG A 333 -12.26 27.01 16.26
N ASP A 334 -12.52 26.86 14.96
CA ASP A 334 -13.48 25.87 14.44
C ASP A 334 -12.81 24.52 14.14
N TYR A 335 -11.49 24.49 14.15
CA TYR A 335 -10.67 23.29 14.01
C TYR A 335 -10.31 22.71 15.37
N HIS A 336 -10.43 21.39 15.50
CA HIS A 336 -9.97 20.64 16.68
C HIS A 336 -9.19 19.40 16.27
N LEU A 337 -8.16 19.06 17.04
CA LEU A 337 -7.40 17.82 16.92
C LEU A 337 -7.61 16.98 18.18
N GLU A 338 -8.15 15.78 18.02
CA GLU A 338 -8.21 14.76 19.08
C GLU A 338 -7.46 13.50 18.59
N HIS A 339 -7.06 12.60 19.49
CA HIS A 339 -6.26 11.42 19.15
C HIS A 339 -6.66 10.20 19.99
N SER A 340 -6.33 9.00 19.52
CA SER A 340 -6.48 7.75 20.27
C SER A 340 -5.28 7.55 21.22
N GLU A 341 -5.51 7.16 22.48
CA GLU A 341 -4.40 6.84 23.38
C GLU A 341 -3.79 5.48 23.02
N GLY A 342 -2.56 5.49 22.51
CA GLY A 342 -1.79 4.27 22.19
C GLY A 342 -1.85 3.84 20.71
N GLU A 343 -2.60 4.54 19.87
CA GLU A 343 -2.63 4.34 18.41
C GLU A 343 -2.32 5.66 17.70
N SER A 344 -1.59 5.61 16.59
CA SER A 344 -1.27 6.78 15.75
C SER A 344 -2.45 7.23 14.89
N LEU A 345 -3.61 7.45 15.51
CA LEU A 345 -4.86 7.90 14.90
C LEU A 345 -5.17 9.32 15.35
N PHE A 346 -5.23 10.25 14.41
CA PHE A 346 -5.51 11.67 14.66
C PHE A 346 -6.80 12.08 13.98
N TYR A 347 -7.71 12.72 14.73
CA TYR A 347 -9.03 13.13 14.26
C TYR A 347 -9.08 14.64 14.14
N ILE A 348 -9.10 15.12 12.89
CA ILE A 348 -9.24 16.51 12.50
C ILE A 348 -10.73 16.80 12.36
N VAL A 349 -11.27 17.59 13.29
CA VAL A 349 -12.69 17.95 13.35
C VAL A 349 -12.86 19.39 12.89
N SER A 350 -13.89 19.61 12.07
CA SER A 350 -14.36 20.91 11.60
C SER A 350 -15.88 20.91 11.54
N PRO A 351 -16.56 22.07 11.42
CA PRO A 351 -18.03 22.12 11.46
C PRO A 351 -18.73 21.31 10.37
N ARG A 352 -18.08 21.12 9.21
CA ARG A 352 -18.62 20.45 8.02
C ARG A 352 -17.90 19.14 7.64
N ASP A 353 -16.88 18.73 8.38
CA ASP A 353 -16.06 17.56 8.04
C ASP A 353 -15.32 16.95 9.24
N VAL A 354 -15.12 15.63 9.21
CA VAL A 354 -14.21 14.91 10.11
C VAL A 354 -13.27 14.07 9.28
N VAL A 355 -11.97 14.34 9.39
CA VAL A 355 -10.90 13.63 8.67
C VAL A 355 -10.03 12.91 9.69
N VAL A 356 -9.71 11.65 9.43
CA VAL A 356 -8.80 10.82 10.22
C VAL A 356 -7.47 10.76 9.48
N ALA A 357 -6.39 11.14 10.15
CA ALA A 357 -5.03 10.90 9.71
C ALA A 357 -4.44 9.69 10.43
N LYS A 358 -3.69 8.86 9.71
CA LYS A 358 -3.03 7.66 10.24
C LYS A 358 -1.61 7.61 9.70
N GLU A 359 -0.67 7.07 10.46
CA GLU A 359 0.65 6.71 9.91
C GLU A 359 0.50 5.71 8.76
N ARG A 360 1.33 5.85 7.72
CA ARG A 360 1.39 4.89 6.61
C ARG A 360 2.06 3.59 7.06
N ASP A 361 1.49 2.48 6.62
CA ASP A 361 2.01 1.14 6.81
C ASP A 361 2.78 0.63 5.57
N GLN A 362 3.24 -0.62 5.62
CA GLN A 362 4.03 -1.21 4.54
C GLN A 362 3.23 -1.42 3.24
N ASP A 363 1.91 -1.62 3.34
CA ASP A 363 1.03 -1.80 2.19
C ASP A 363 0.73 -0.43 1.56
N ASP A 364 0.56 0.62 2.38
CA ASP A 364 0.48 2.00 1.89
C ASP A 364 1.74 2.43 1.12
N HIS A 365 2.93 2.08 1.61
CA HIS A 365 4.20 2.37 0.90
C HIS A 365 4.24 1.70 -0.48
N ILE A 366 3.73 0.47 -0.56
CA ILE A 366 3.62 -0.28 -1.79
C ILE A 366 2.63 0.42 -2.75
N ASP A 367 1.47 0.84 -2.27
CA ASP A 367 0.46 1.56 -3.07
C ASP A 367 0.98 2.92 -3.57
N TRP A 368 1.77 3.63 -2.77
CA TRP A 368 2.43 4.87 -3.19
C TRP A 368 3.48 4.63 -4.28
N LEU A 369 4.33 3.61 -4.13
CA LEU A 369 5.29 3.22 -5.18
C LEU A 369 4.59 2.78 -6.48
N LEU A 370 3.44 2.11 -6.37
CA LEU A 370 2.59 1.76 -7.52
C LEU A 370 2.04 3.02 -8.21
N GLU A 371 1.44 3.95 -7.47
CA GLU A 371 0.87 5.20 -8.01
C GLU A 371 1.95 6.04 -8.71
N LYS A 372 3.10 6.25 -8.06
CA LYS A 372 4.23 7.00 -8.61
C LYS A 372 5.04 6.23 -9.65
N LYS A 373 4.64 5.00 -10.01
CA LYS A 373 5.33 4.14 -10.99
C LYS A 373 6.81 3.86 -10.63
N LYS A 374 7.17 3.98 -9.34
CA LYS A 374 8.53 3.79 -8.79
C LYS A 374 8.81 2.31 -8.48
N TYR A 375 8.50 1.42 -9.44
CA TYR A 375 8.53 -0.03 -9.25
C TYR A 375 9.92 -0.64 -8.96
N GLU A 376 11.02 0.07 -9.24
CA GLU A 376 12.37 -0.47 -9.09
C GLU A 376 12.85 -0.59 -7.64
N VAL A 377 12.27 0.18 -6.72
CA VAL A 377 12.67 0.15 -5.30
C VAL A 377 12.10 -1.09 -4.57
N SER A 378 10.91 -1.54 -4.96
CA SER A 378 10.18 -2.66 -4.32
C SER A 378 10.61 -4.06 -4.82
N LEU A 379 11.65 -4.16 -5.67
CA LEU A 379 12.08 -5.38 -6.39
C LEU A 379 12.43 -6.60 -5.51
N LEU A 380 12.65 -6.42 -4.20
CA LEU A 380 13.08 -7.49 -3.30
C LEU A 380 11.94 -8.43 -2.88
N SER A 381 10.72 -7.92 -2.58
CA SER A 381 9.69 -8.66 -1.83
C SER A 381 8.23 -8.44 -2.31
N PHE A 382 7.96 -8.43 -3.61
CA PHE A 382 6.60 -8.26 -4.12
C PHE A 382 5.60 -9.38 -3.72
N PRO A 383 4.42 -9.04 -3.18
CA PRO A 383 3.19 -9.82 -3.38
C PRO A 383 2.83 -9.91 -4.87
N GLN A 384 2.11 -10.97 -5.28
CA GLN A 384 1.94 -11.30 -6.71
C GLN A 384 1.25 -10.19 -7.51
N ASP A 385 0.26 -9.50 -6.93
CA ASP A 385 -0.57 -8.51 -7.63
C ASP A 385 0.22 -7.26 -8.05
N ILE A 386 1.14 -6.78 -7.20
CA ILE A 386 2.04 -5.65 -7.49
C ILE A 386 3.03 -6.02 -8.60
N GLY A 387 3.52 -7.26 -8.59
CA GLY A 387 4.35 -7.77 -9.67
C GLY A 387 3.63 -7.78 -11.02
N LEU A 388 2.35 -8.16 -11.05
CA LEU A 388 1.53 -8.10 -12.26
C LEU A 388 1.35 -6.65 -12.75
N ALA A 389 1.10 -5.70 -11.84
CA ALA A 389 1.03 -4.27 -12.18
C ALA A 389 2.34 -3.75 -12.82
N TYR A 390 3.50 -4.16 -12.29
CA TYR A 390 4.80 -3.80 -12.87
C TYR A 390 5.06 -4.44 -14.24
N ILE A 391 4.69 -5.72 -14.43
CA ILE A 391 4.75 -6.39 -15.74
C ILE A 391 3.89 -5.61 -16.75
N ASN A 392 2.68 -5.20 -16.36
CA ASN A 392 1.79 -4.42 -17.20
C ASN A 392 2.40 -3.07 -17.61
N HIS A 393 3.00 -2.34 -16.66
CA HIS A 393 3.69 -1.07 -16.93
C HIS A 393 4.87 -1.22 -17.91
N LEU A 394 5.70 -2.26 -17.75
CA LEU A 394 6.81 -2.54 -18.67
C LEU A 394 6.30 -2.88 -20.08
N VAL A 395 5.20 -3.62 -20.19
CA VAL A 395 4.52 -3.92 -21.46
C VAL A 395 3.95 -2.65 -22.11
N GLU A 396 3.35 -1.74 -21.33
CA GLU A 396 2.85 -0.45 -21.81
C GLU A 396 3.97 0.49 -22.30
N LYS A 397 5.15 0.45 -21.65
CA LYS A 397 6.37 1.15 -22.13
C LYS A 397 7.01 0.51 -23.36
N GLY A 398 6.59 -0.69 -23.77
CA GLY A 398 7.18 -1.46 -24.87
C GLY A 398 8.46 -2.23 -24.49
N GLU A 399 8.79 -2.33 -23.21
CA GLU A 399 9.96 -3.05 -22.69
C GLU A 399 9.69 -4.56 -22.52
N TYR A 400 9.24 -5.23 -23.59
CA TYR A 400 8.74 -6.60 -23.55
C TYR A 400 9.74 -7.62 -22.99
N ASP A 401 11.04 -7.48 -23.30
CA ASP A 401 12.09 -8.34 -22.76
C ASP A 401 12.32 -8.15 -21.25
N ALA A 402 12.12 -6.93 -20.74
CA ALA A 402 12.22 -6.65 -19.31
C ALA A 402 11.01 -7.26 -18.58
N ALA A 403 9.80 -7.05 -19.10
CA ALA A 403 8.57 -7.65 -18.59
C ALA A 403 8.69 -9.18 -18.52
N ALA A 404 9.09 -9.81 -19.62
CA ALA A 404 9.27 -11.26 -19.74
C ALA A 404 10.27 -11.85 -18.72
N ARG A 405 11.37 -11.14 -18.42
CA ARG A 405 12.31 -11.55 -17.36
C ARG A 405 11.66 -11.56 -15.97
N LYS A 406 10.81 -10.57 -15.67
CA LYS A 406 10.19 -10.43 -14.34
C LYS A 406 9.09 -11.48 -14.11
N CYS A 407 8.42 -11.94 -15.17
CA CYS A 407 7.42 -13.02 -15.12
C CYS A 407 7.88 -14.26 -14.33
N GLN A 408 9.14 -14.68 -14.47
CA GLN A 408 9.64 -15.87 -13.74
C GLN A 408 9.61 -15.72 -12.22
N LYS A 409 9.98 -14.55 -11.69
CA LYS A 409 10.02 -14.30 -10.23
C LYS A 409 8.61 -14.07 -9.68
N ILE A 410 7.76 -13.39 -10.44
CA ILE A 410 6.44 -12.90 -9.99
C ILE A 410 5.35 -13.98 -10.09
N LEU A 411 5.23 -14.61 -11.26
CA LEU A 411 4.19 -15.61 -11.51
C LEU A 411 4.48 -16.91 -10.75
N GLY A 412 5.78 -17.21 -10.57
CA GLY A 412 6.26 -18.33 -9.77
C GLY A 412 5.63 -19.65 -10.21
N LYS A 413 4.91 -20.30 -9.28
CA LYS A 413 4.20 -21.57 -9.53
C LYS A 413 2.72 -21.43 -9.95
N ASN A 414 2.21 -20.22 -10.12
CA ASN A 414 0.80 -20.02 -10.45
C ASN A 414 0.55 -20.21 -11.95
N ALA A 415 0.13 -21.43 -12.33
CA ALA A 415 -0.14 -21.79 -13.72
C ALA A 415 -1.22 -20.90 -14.39
N ALA A 416 -2.23 -20.47 -13.64
CA ALA A 416 -3.31 -19.64 -14.19
C ALA A 416 -2.82 -18.23 -14.56
N LEU A 417 -1.98 -17.62 -13.74
CA LEU A 417 -1.34 -16.33 -14.04
C LEU A 417 -0.36 -16.44 -15.21
N TRP A 418 0.41 -17.53 -15.29
CA TRP A 418 1.25 -17.83 -16.46
C TRP A 418 0.44 -17.94 -17.75
N GLU A 419 -0.68 -18.64 -17.76
CA GLU A 419 -1.54 -18.74 -18.93
C GLU A 419 -2.09 -17.36 -19.34
N TYR A 420 -2.60 -16.58 -18.38
CA TYR A 420 -3.12 -15.23 -18.61
C TYR A 420 -2.07 -14.28 -19.23
N GLU A 421 -0.88 -14.19 -18.65
CA GLU A 421 0.19 -13.33 -19.19
C GLU A 421 0.65 -13.78 -20.58
N VAL A 422 0.74 -15.08 -20.84
CA VAL A 422 1.13 -15.56 -22.18
C VAL A 422 0.06 -15.24 -23.23
N TYR A 423 -1.24 -15.26 -22.87
CA TYR A 423 -2.29 -14.73 -23.75
C TYR A 423 -2.13 -13.23 -24.00
N LYS A 424 -1.80 -12.43 -22.98
CA LYS A 424 -1.56 -10.98 -23.14
C LYS A 424 -0.36 -10.69 -24.06
N PHE A 425 0.76 -11.38 -23.88
CA PHE A 425 1.92 -11.27 -24.78
C PHE A 425 1.60 -11.70 -26.22
N LYS A 426 0.67 -12.63 -26.42
CA LYS A 426 0.19 -13.02 -27.75
C LYS A 426 -0.64 -11.94 -28.43
N GLU A 427 -1.57 -11.31 -27.71
CA GLU A 427 -2.40 -10.23 -28.29
C GLU A 427 -1.56 -9.05 -28.78
N ILE A 428 -0.42 -8.81 -28.13
CA ILE A 428 0.55 -7.76 -28.46
C ILE A 428 1.58 -8.23 -29.54
N GLY A 429 1.56 -9.52 -29.92
CA GLY A 429 2.47 -10.08 -30.94
C GLY A 429 3.91 -10.26 -30.44
N GLN A 430 4.10 -10.52 -29.15
CA GLN A 430 5.39 -10.59 -28.46
C GLN A 430 5.63 -11.93 -27.77
N LEU A 431 5.05 -13.05 -28.24
CA LEU A 431 5.30 -14.37 -27.64
C LEU A 431 6.79 -14.75 -27.65
N LYS A 432 7.56 -14.22 -28.60
CA LYS A 432 9.02 -14.39 -28.65
C LYS A 432 9.72 -13.94 -27.38
N ALA A 433 9.37 -12.78 -26.81
CA ALA A 433 10.00 -12.23 -25.62
C ALA A 433 9.79 -13.11 -24.37
N ILE A 434 8.58 -13.63 -24.18
CA ILE A 434 8.25 -14.51 -23.04
C ILE A 434 8.69 -15.97 -23.24
N SER A 435 8.88 -16.41 -24.48
CA SER A 435 9.21 -17.81 -24.83
C SER A 435 10.41 -18.46 -24.11
N PRO A 436 11.54 -17.77 -23.81
CA PRO A 436 12.67 -18.41 -23.14
C PRO A 436 12.33 -18.79 -21.69
N TYR A 437 11.43 -18.01 -21.08
CA TYR A 437 11.12 -17.98 -19.66
C TYR A 437 9.97 -18.91 -19.26
N LEU A 438 9.23 -19.44 -20.23
CA LEU A 438 8.09 -20.34 -20.00
C LEU A 438 8.45 -21.54 -19.11
N PRO A 439 7.59 -21.92 -18.14
CA PRO A 439 7.78 -23.10 -17.32
C PRO A 439 7.97 -24.38 -18.15
N ARG A 440 8.93 -25.22 -17.75
CA ARG A 440 9.27 -26.50 -18.42
C ARG A 440 9.19 -27.71 -17.49
N GLY A 441 8.60 -27.52 -16.31
CA GLY A 441 8.59 -28.44 -15.16
C GLY A 441 7.39 -28.13 -14.27
N ASP A 442 7.56 -28.00 -12.96
CA ASP A 442 6.50 -27.53 -12.07
C ASP A 442 6.46 -25.98 -12.03
N PRO A 443 5.39 -25.31 -12.52
CA PRO A 443 4.12 -25.84 -13.04
C PRO A 443 4.16 -26.11 -14.55
N VAL A 444 3.42 -27.15 -15.02
CA VAL A 444 3.24 -27.41 -16.46
C VAL A 444 2.01 -26.65 -16.95
N LEU A 445 2.15 -25.84 -18.00
CA LEU A 445 1.02 -25.10 -18.60
C LEU A 445 0.23 -25.98 -19.58
N LYS A 446 -0.96 -25.54 -20.01
CA LYS A 446 -1.71 -26.24 -21.08
C LYS A 446 -0.88 -26.38 -22.37
N PRO A 447 -0.91 -27.54 -23.06
CA PRO A 447 -0.18 -27.77 -24.31
C PRO A 447 -0.35 -26.71 -25.38
N LEU A 448 -1.56 -26.13 -25.47
CA LEU A 448 -1.91 -25.05 -26.39
C LEU A 448 -1.00 -23.81 -26.26
N ILE A 449 -0.47 -23.52 -25.06
CA ILE A 449 0.44 -22.40 -24.78
C ILE A 449 1.78 -22.60 -25.51
N TYR A 450 2.37 -23.78 -25.36
CA TYR A 450 3.61 -24.13 -26.06
C TYR A 450 3.38 -24.23 -27.58
N GLU A 451 2.23 -24.76 -28.00
CA GLU A 451 1.86 -24.86 -29.42
C GLU A 451 1.71 -23.50 -30.11
N MET A 452 1.09 -22.50 -29.46
CA MET A 452 0.96 -21.16 -30.04
C MET A 452 2.30 -20.42 -30.13
N THR A 453 3.17 -20.53 -29.13
CA THR A 453 4.53 -19.95 -29.20
C THR A 453 5.34 -20.60 -30.31
N LEU A 454 5.30 -21.94 -30.43
CA LEU A 454 5.97 -22.65 -31.51
C LEU A 454 5.43 -22.26 -32.90
N HIS A 455 4.13 -21.96 -33.03
CA HIS A 455 3.55 -21.48 -34.28
C HIS A 455 4.09 -20.10 -34.70
N GLU A 456 4.17 -19.13 -33.77
CA GLU A 456 4.66 -17.78 -34.06
C GLU A 456 6.13 -17.78 -34.52
N PHE A 457 6.97 -18.61 -33.90
CA PHE A 457 8.33 -18.86 -34.39
C PHE A 457 8.31 -19.56 -35.76
N LEU A 458 7.43 -20.55 -36.00
CA LEU A 458 7.38 -21.24 -37.29
C LEU A 458 6.98 -20.30 -38.45
N GLU A 459 6.22 -19.24 -38.21
CA GLU A 459 5.86 -18.25 -39.24
C GLU A 459 6.97 -17.25 -39.57
N SER A 460 7.89 -16.98 -38.64
CA SER A 460 8.78 -15.81 -38.70
C SER A 460 10.26 -16.05 -38.38
N ASP A 461 10.60 -17.13 -37.68
CA ASP A 461 11.97 -17.51 -37.30
C ASP A 461 12.13 -19.04 -37.17
N TYR A 462 12.62 -19.65 -38.26
CA TYR A 462 12.88 -21.08 -38.33
C TYR A 462 14.05 -21.56 -37.44
N GLU A 463 14.97 -20.68 -37.03
CA GLU A 463 16.13 -21.06 -36.21
C GLU A 463 15.80 -21.02 -34.71
N GLY A 464 15.05 -20.01 -34.27
CA GLY A 464 14.42 -19.98 -32.96
C GLY A 464 13.47 -21.16 -32.75
N PHE A 465 12.59 -21.45 -33.73
CA PHE A 465 11.75 -22.65 -33.72
C PHE A 465 12.57 -23.94 -33.51
N ALA A 466 13.66 -24.09 -34.28
CA ALA A 466 14.53 -25.27 -34.20
C ALA A 466 15.34 -25.36 -32.89
N THR A 467 15.40 -24.29 -32.12
CA THR A 467 16.05 -24.22 -30.80
C THR A 467 15.06 -24.53 -29.69
N LEU A 468 13.86 -23.93 -29.70
CA LEU A 468 12.79 -24.28 -28.77
C LEU A 468 12.43 -25.78 -28.83
N ILE A 469 12.27 -26.38 -30.02
CA ILE A 469 12.00 -27.82 -30.18
C ILE A 469 13.11 -28.73 -29.61
N ARG A 470 14.34 -28.21 -29.48
CA ARG A 470 15.50 -28.95 -28.93
C ARG A 470 15.59 -28.83 -27.41
N GLU A 471 15.16 -27.70 -26.86
CA GLU A 471 15.21 -27.41 -25.43
C GLU A 471 13.96 -27.86 -24.67
N TRP A 472 12.79 -27.83 -25.31
CA TRP A 472 11.52 -28.10 -24.65
C TRP A 472 11.24 -29.62 -24.56
N PRO A 473 10.96 -30.15 -23.36
CA PRO A 473 10.48 -31.50 -23.17
C PRO A 473 9.31 -31.85 -24.08
N GLY A 474 9.28 -33.12 -24.49
CA GLY A 474 8.45 -33.58 -25.60
C GLY A 474 6.97 -33.77 -25.30
N ASP A 475 6.64 -33.69 -24.03
CA ASP A 475 5.37 -33.87 -23.36
C ASP A 475 4.65 -32.54 -23.11
N LEU A 476 5.34 -31.40 -23.28
CA LEU A 476 4.74 -30.06 -23.14
C LEU A 476 3.77 -29.69 -24.27
N TYR A 477 3.79 -30.36 -25.42
CA TYR A 477 2.96 -30.01 -26.59
C TYR A 477 2.53 -31.24 -27.39
N ASN A 478 1.42 -31.13 -28.13
CA ASN A 478 0.98 -32.18 -29.02
C ASN A 478 1.87 -32.29 -30.26
N ASN A 479 2.73 -33.31 -30.23
CA ASN A 479 3.65 -33.65 -31.31
C ASN A 479 3.00 -33.80 -32.69
N SER A 480 1.76 -34.30 -32.76
CA SER A 480 1.06 -34.47 -34.05
C SER A 480 0.78 -33.11 -34.73
N VAL A 481 0.35 -32.12 -33.93
CA VAL A 481 0.03 -30.76 -34.37
C VAL A 481 1.29 -30.08 -34.89
N ILE A 482 2.38 -30.13 -34.13
CA ILE A 482 3.67 -29.53 -34.53
C ILE A 482 4.23 -30.20 -35.79
N VAL A 483 4.18 -31.53 -35.90
CA VAL A 483 4.60 -32.25 -37.11
C VAL A 483 3.75 -31.84 -38.32
N GLN A 484 2.44 -31.69 -38.15
CA GLN A 484 1.54 -31.24 -39.23
C GLN A 484 1.84 -29.80 -39.67
N ALA A 485 2.07 -28.88 -38.73
CA ALA A 485 2.43 -27.49 -39.00
C ALA A 485 3.75 -27.36 -39.77
N VAL A 486 4.81 -28.04 -39.31
CA VAL A 486 6.12 -28.07 -39.99
C VAL A 486 6.00 -28.67 -41.40
N ARG A 487 5.20 -29.73 -41.56
CA ARG A 487 4.90 -30.30 -42.89
C ARG A 487 4.12 -29.34 -43.79
N GLY A 488 3.30 -28.46 -43.22
CA GLY A 488 2.64 -27.37 -43.94
C GLY A 488 3.64 -26.37 -44.51
N HIS A 489 4.60 -25.91 -43.70
CA HIS A 489 5.67 -25.01 -44.15
C HIS A 489 6.61 -25.68 -45.17
N LEU A 490 7.00 -26.94 -44.95
CA LEU A 490 7.84 -27.71 -45.89
C LEU A 490 7.19 -28.00 -47.25
N LYS A 491 5.86 -27.86 -47.39
CA LYS A 491 5.17 -27.86 -48.70
C LYS A 491 5.37 -26.54 -49.45
N LYS A 492 5.50 -25.41 -48.75
CA LYS A 492 5.77 -24.09 -49.31
C LYS A 492 7.27 -23.91 -49.61
N ASP A 493 8.14 -24.31 -48.69
CA ASP A 493 9.61 -24.31 -48.84
C ASP A 493 10.17 -25.73 -48.62
N SER A 494 10.30 -26.47 -49.73
CA SER A 494 10.78 -27.86 -49.73
C SER A 494 12.31 -28.03 -49.61
N GLN A 495 13.06 -26.93 -49.52
CA GLN A 495 14.53 -26.93 -49.41
C GLN A 495 15.03 -26.47 -48.04
N ASN A 496 14.17 -25.97 -47.16
CA ASN A 496 14.52 -25.50 -45.82
C ASN A 496 15.25 -26.57 -44.99
N ARG A 497 16.59 -26.46 -44.93
CA ARG A 497 17.46 -27.41 -44.23
C ARG A 497 17.24 -27.41 -42.72
N THR A 498 16.83 -26.28 -42.15
CA THR A 498 16.59 -26.13 -40.71
C THR A 498 15.35 -26.92 -40.32
N LEU A 499 14.19 -26.63 -40.92
CA LEU A 499 12.94 -27.36 -40.67
C LEU A 499 13.05 -28.88 -40.93
N LEU A 500 13.77 -29.28 -42.00
CA LEU A 500 14.02 -30.70 -42.28
C LEU A 500 14.82 -31.39 -41.16
N LYS A 501 15.84 -30.73 -40.61
CA LYS A 501 16.60 -31.26 -39.46
C LYS A 501 15.71 -31.34 -38.21
N THR A 502 14.95 -30.29 -37.90
CA THR A 502 14.08 -30.24 -36.72
C THR A 502 13.04 -31.37 -36.76
N LEU A 503 12.38 -31.57 -37.90
CA LEU A 503 11.41 -32.65 -38.10
C LEU A 503 12.02 -34.03 -37.90
N VAL A 504 13.21 -34.30 -38.46
CA VAL A 504 13.88 -35.60 -38.34
C VAL A 504 14.36 -35.85 -36.90
N CYS A 505 14.89 -34.85 -36.21
CA CYS A 505 15.24 -34.96 -34.79
C CYS A 505 14.01 -35.29 -33.93
N ARG A 506 12.90 -34.57 -34.11
CA ARG A 506 11.66 -34.78 -33.35
C ARG A 506 11.08 -36.18 -33.55
N LEU A 507 11.03 -36.66 -34.81
CA LEU A 507 10.60 -38.02 -35.15
C LEU A 507 11.53 -39.10 -34.57
N LEU A 508 12.84 -38.82 -34.44
CA LEU A 508 13.79 -39.70 -33.77
C LEU A 508 13.57 -39.77 -32.26
N ASP A 509 13.24 -38.67 -31.60
CA ASP A 509 13.04 -38.64 -30.16
C ASP A 509 11.72 -39.30 -29.74
N LEU A 510 10.65 -39.12 -30.51
CA LEU A 510 9.44 -39.96 -30.42
C LEU A 510 9.77 -41.45 -30.67
N ALA A 511 10.60 -41.70 -31.69
CA ALA A 511 11.32 -42.94 -31.99
C ALA A 511 11.96 -43.66 -30.78
N LYS A 512 12.60 -42.88 -29.90
CA LYS A 512 13.34 -43.34 -28.72
C LYS A 512 12.43 -43.51 -27.50
N ALA A 513 11.44 -42.64 -27.31
CA ALA A 513 10.51 -42.75 -26.18
C ALA A 513 9.76 -44.10 -26.21
N GLU A 514 9.40 -44.57 -27.41
CA GLU A 514 8.80 -45.90 -27.63
C GLU A 514 9.84 -47.02 -27.86
N TRP A 515 10.96 -47.02 -27.13
CA TRP A 515 12.08 -47.95 -27.38
C TRP A 515 11.69 -49.45 -27.36
N GLY A 516 10.56 -49.79 -26.70
CA GLY A 516 10.02 -51.15 -26.68
C GLY A 516 9.42 -51.67 -27.99
N ARG A 517 9.08 -50.83 -28.99
CA ARG A 517 8.25 -51.30 -30.13
C ARG A 517 8.77 -51.07 -31.56
N CYS A 518 9.65 -50.10 -31.86
CA CYS A 518 9.93 -49.74 -33.27
C CYS A 518 11.41 -49.56 -33.69
N ARG A 519 12.16 -50.68 -33.68
CA ARG A 519 13.56 -50.81 -34.14
C ARG A 519 13.87 -50.32 -35.57
N PHE A 520 12.87 -50.22 -36.44
CA PHE A 520 13.06 -49.96 -37.88
C PHE A 520 13.10 -48.48 -38.26
N LEU A 521 12.32 -47.63 -37.57
CA LEU A 521 12.27 -46.18 -37.81
C LEU A 521 13.57 -45.50 -37.36
N TYR A 522 14.05 -45.86 -36.17
CA TYR A 522 15.27 -45.32 -35.58
C TYR A 522 16.52 -45.51 -36.46
N ARG A 523 16.71 -46.72 -37.01
CA ARG A 523 17.84 -47.01 -37.93
C ARG A 523 17.78 -46.20 -39.23
N PHE A 524 16.58 -46.00 -39.79
CA PHE A 524 16.42 -45.26 -41.05
C PHE A 524 16.70 -43.76 -40.87
N ALA A 525 16.27 -43.18 -39.75
CA ALA A 525 16.47 -41.76 -39.49
C ALA A 525 17.91 -41.39 -39.05
N LEU A 526 18.65 -42.31 -38.41
CA LEU A 526 20.10 -42.16 -38.20
C LEU A 526 20.87 -42.05 -39.53
N ILE A 527 20.52 -42.91 -40.50
CA ILE A 527 21.11 -42.88 -41.86
C ILE A 527 20.76 -41.57 -42.58
N ALA A 528 19.52 -41.08 -42.46
CA ALA A 528 19.10 -39.80 -43.05
C ALA A 528 19.82 -38.57 -42.46
N LEU A 529 20.32 -38.66 -41.22
CA LEU A 529 21.14 -37.63 -40.57
C LEU A 529 22.66 -37.81 -40.79
N GLY A 530 23.09 -38.85 -41.50
CA GLY A 530 24.51 -39.17 -41.69
C GLY A 530 25.25 -39.57 -40.41
N LYS A 531 24.54 -40.05 -39.38
CA LYS A 531 25.16 -40.50 -38.12
C LYS A 531 25.38 -42.01 -38.13
N ASN A 532 26.60 -42.44 -37.75
CA ASN A 532 26.93 -43.85 -37.59
C ASN A 532 26.11 -44.52 -36.49
N LEU A 533 25.78 -45.80 -36.69
CA LEU A 533 25.08 -46.63 -35.72
C LEU A 533 25.96 -46.89 -34.49
N PRO A 534 25.43 -46.77 -33.25
CA PRO A 534 26.14 -47.24 -32.07
C PRO A 534 26.32 -48.77 -32.15
N GLY A 535 27.57 -49.25 -32.07
CA GLY A 535 27.89 -50.67 -31.93
C GLY A 535 28.33 -51.43 -33.20
N THR A 536 28.69 -50.77 -34.29
CA THR A 536 29.35 -51.42 -35.45
C THR A 536 30.81 -50.98 -35.58
N PRO A 537 31.80 -51.89 -35.49
CA PRO A 537 33.19 -51.57 -35.82
C PRO A 537 33.34 -51.25 -37.31
N ALA A 538 34.26 -50.36 -37.66
CA ALA A 538 34.68 -50.19 -39.05
C ALA A 538 35.46 -51.44 -39.52
N ASN A 539 35.32 -51.77 -40.81
CA ASN A 539 36.04 -52.82 -41.55
C ASN A 539 35.70 -54.28 -41.18
N SER A 540 34.81 -54.90 -41.96
CA SER A 540 35.06 -56.24 -42.55
C SER A 540 33.96 -56.64 -43.54
N TRP A 541 34.34 -56.79 -44.81
CA TRP A 541 33.57 -57.54 -45.81
C TRP A 541 34.42 -58.75 -46.22
N THR A 542 34.00 -59.98 -45.88
CA THR A 542 34.50 -61.20 -46.54
C THR A 542 33.65 -62.44 -46.22
N GLY A 543 33.11 -63.06 -47.27
CA GLY A 543 33.38 -64.48 -47.59
C GLY A 543 32.88 -65.64 -46.72
N ARG A 544 31.82 -66.29 -47.24
CA ARG A 544 31.64 -67.76 -47.39
C ARG A 544 31.25 -68.69 -46.21
N GLU A 545 30.21 -69.48 -46.54
CA GLU A 545 30.06 -70.95 -46.41
C GLU A 545 30.28 -71.67 -45.06
N GLY A 546 29.27 -72.46 -44.63
CA GLY A 546 29.43 -73.48 -43.59
C GLY A 546 28.10 -73.95 -42.98
N ARG A 547 27.90 -75.27 -42.81
CA ARG A 547 26.64 -75.86 -42.30
C ARG A 547 26.69 -76.22 -40.81
N ARG A 548 25.54 -76.03 -40.15
CA ARG A 548 24.95 -76.82 -39.04
C ARG A 548 25.82 -77.22 -37.82
N VAL A 549 25.36 -76.78 -36.65
CA VAL A 549 25.07 -77.67 -35.50
C VAL A 549 23.68 -77.29 -34.95
N LYS A 550 22.90 -78.26 -34.46
CA LYS A 550 21.59 -78.10 -33.78
C LYS A 550 21.43 -79.23 -32.74
N LEU A 551 20.43 -79.12 -31.85
CA LEU A 551 20.18 -79.93 -30.62
C LEU A 551 21.04 -79.46 -29.44
N CYS A 552 20.56 -79.28 -28.20
CA CYS A 552 19.28 -79.53 -27.52
C CYS A 552 19.01 -78.34 -26.54
N GLN A 553 17.88 -78.13 -25.84
CA GLN A 553 16.62 -78.86 -25.60
C GLN A 553 15.57 -77.84 -25.04
N ARG A 554 14.28 -78.01 -25.38
CA ARG A 554 13.05 -77.87 -24.54
C ARG A 554 12.79 -76.63 -23.65
N ASP A 555 11.55 -76.26 -23.29
CA ASP A 555 10.15 -76.49 -23.75
C ASP A 555 9.31 -75.47 -22.92
N ASP A 556 8.15 -74.93 -23.31
CA ASP A 556 7.53 -74.65 -24.61
C ASP A 556 6.32 -73.67 -24.38
N LEU A 557 5.85 -72.93 -25.39
CA LEU A 557 4.44 -72.50 -25.60
C LEU A 557 4.25 -71.58 -26.83
N CYS A 558 3.19 -71.85 -27.58
CA CYS A 558 3.07 -71.55 -29.01
C CYS A 558 2.43 -70.19 -29.38
N LEU A 559 2.85 -69.62 -30.53
CA LEU A 559 1.96 -68.93 -31.49
C LEU A 559 2.40 -69.27 -32.93
N PRO A 560 1.46 -69.35 -33.91
CA PRO A 560 1.72 -70.00 -35.21
C PRO A 560 2.52 -69.16 -36.22
N GLU A 561 3.26 -69.85 -37.11
CA GLU A 561 3.85 -69.27 -38.33
C GLU A 561 2.76 -68.81 -39.31
N GLU A 562 3.04 -67.74 -40.06
CA GLU A 562 2.94 -67.86 -41.52
C GLU A 562 3.99 -66.98 -42.22
N ARG A 563 4.58 -67.52 -43.30
CA ARG A 563 5.67 -66.89 -44.06
C ARG A 563 5.13 -66.19 -45.30
N ASN A 564 5.83 -65.13 -45.73
CA ASN A 564 6.10 -65.02 -47.17
C ASN A 564 7.39 -64.21 -47.47
N PRO A 565 8.37 -64.77 -48.19
CA PRO A 565 9.64 -64.09 -48.50
C PRO A 565 9.58 -63.35 -49.84
N GLY A 566 9.78 -62.02 -49.86
CA GLY A 566 9.71 -61.29 -51.12
C GLY A 566 10.00 -59.80 -51.07
N ARG A 567 11.11 -59.34 -50.46
CA ARG A 567 11.51 -57.92 -50.52
C ARG A 567 13.01 -57.60 -50.31
N HIS A 568 13.91 -58.45 -50.81
CA HIS A 568 15.36 -58.16 -50.85
C HIS A 568 15.86 -57.96 -52.28
N ARG A 569 15.61 -56.77 -52.87
CA ARG A 569 16.26 -56.28 -54.12
C ARG A 569 15.99 -54.78 -54.39
N TRP A 570 16.21 -53.91 -53.39
CA TRP A 570 16.07 -52.44 -53.54
C TRP A 570 17.05 -51.63 -52.66
N VAL A 571 18.15 -52.22 -52.18
CA VAL A 571 19.01 -51.60 -51.13
C VAL A 571 20.32 -50.99 -51.66
N GLU A 572 20.76 -51.36 -52.87
CA GLU A 572 22.02 -50.86 -53.45
C GLU A 572 21.78 -49.70 -54.43
N ALA A 573 21.43 -48.52 -53.92
CA ALA A 573 21.28 -47.30 -54.75
C ALA A 573 21.43 -45.95 -54.00
N VAL A 574 22.05 -45.88 -52.82
CA VAL A 574 22.02 -44.67 -51.96
C VAL A 574 23.42 -44.15 -51.53
N VAL A 575 24.52 -44.78 -51.97
CA VAL A 575 25.89 -44.40 -51.52
C VAL A 575 26.63 -43.46 -52.50
N GLN A 576 26.15 -43.27 -53.73
CA GLN A 576 26.74 -42.33 -54.68
C GLN A 576 25.66 -41.42 -55.30
N GLY A 577 25.91 -40.11 -55.26
CA GLY A 577 24.96 -39.06 -55.63
C GLY A 577 24.75 -38.90 -57.14
N GLY A 578 24.27 -39.95 -57.81
CA GLY A 578 23.88 -39.93 -59.22
C GLY A 578 22.38 -39.67 -59.41
N THR A 579 22.04 -38.80 -60.35
CA THR A 579 20.67 -38.69 -60.88
C THR A 579 20.35 -39.89 -61.77
N VAL A 580 19.30 -40.64 -61.43
CA VAL A 580 18.77 -41.71 -62.29
C VAL A 580 17.77 -41.10 -63.28
N PRO A 581 17.96 -41.22 -64.61
CA PRO A 581 17.00 -40.70 -65.58
C PRO A 581 15.64 -41.41 -65.48
N GLY A 582 14.55 -40.65 -65.54
CA GLY A 582 13.17 -41.19 -65.63
C GLY A 582 12.42 -41.37 -64.30
N LEU A 583 13.02 -41.02 -63.14
CA LEU A 583 12.33 -41.04 -61.84
C LEU A 583 12.37 -39.65 -61.18
N GLY A 584 11.19 -39.13 -60.85
CA GLY A 584 11.03 -37.85 -60.14
C GLY A 584 11.70 -37.82 -58.76
N PRO A 585 11.93 -36.63 -58.18
CA PRO A 585 12.88 -36.41 -57.10
C PRO A 585 12.61 -37.28 -55.86
N VAL A 586 13.64 -38.05 -55.47
CA VAL A 586 13.64 -39.05 -54.38
C VAL A 586 13.11 -38.50 -53.04
N ARG A 587 13.24 -37.19 -52.78
CA ARG A 587 12.70 -36.53 -51.58
C ARG A 587 11.19 -36.70 -51.39
N LEU A 588 10.40 -36.71 -52.46
CA LEU A 588 8.94 -36.91 -52.36
C LEU A 588 8.56 -38.33 -51.92
N ARG A 589 9.43 -39.32 -52.16
CA ARG A 589 9.25 -40.70 -51.67
C ARG A 589 9.61 -40.86 -50.18
N ILE A 590 10.51 -40.03 -49.64
CA ILE A 590 10.85 -40.04 -48.21
C ILE A 590 9.67 -39.52 -47.39
N LEU A 591 9.06 -38.41 -47.81
CA LEU A 591 7.88 -37.85 -47.14
C LEU A 591 6.67 -38.80 -47.17
N SER A 592 6.41 -39.45 -48.30
CA SER A 592 5.30 -40.42 -48.41
C SER A 592 5.55 -41.75 -47.67
N PHE A 593 6.80 -42.18 -47.50
CA PHE A 593 7.14 -43.35 -46.69
C PHE A 593 7.11 -43.06 -45.18
N LEU A 594 7.37 -41.82 -44.78
CA LEU A 594 7.11 -41.33 -43.43
C LEU A 594 5.61 -41.21 -43.15
N ASP A 595 4.81 -40.66 -44.08
CA ASP A 595 3.33 -40.62 -43.99
C ASP A 595 2.75 -41.98 -43.59
N LEU A 596 3.08 -43.02 -44.38
CA LEU A 596 2.50 -44.37 -44.27
C LEU A 596 2.89 -45.12 -42.98
N LYS A 597 3.84 -44.60 -42.20
CA LYS A 597 4.25 -45.16 -40.91
C LYS A 597 3.91 -44.26 -39.73
N VAL A 598 3.93 -42.94 -39.90
CA VAL A 598 3.56 -41.99 -38.84
C VAL A 598 2.04 -41.92 -38.67
N SER A 599 1.24 -42.02 -39.74
CA SER A 599 -0.24 -42.11 -39.64
C SER A 599 -0.77 -43.51 -39.26
N LYS A 600 0.12 -44.39 -38.77
CA LYS A 600 -0.19 -45.72 -38.22
C LYS A 600 0.37 -45.85 -36.80
N PHE A 601 0.72 -44.72 -36.18
CA PHE A 601 1.56 -44.65 -34.98
C PHE A 601 1.10 -43.48 -34.10
N LEU A 602 0.78 -42.34 -34.73
CA LEU A 602 -0.37 -41.52 -34.36
C LEU A 602 -1.66 -42.25 -34.79
#